data_AF-A0A3D1BNE3-F1
#
_entry.id   AF-A0A3D1BNE3-F1
#
_cell.length_a   1.000
_cell.length_b   1.000
_cell.length_c   1.000
_cell.angle_alpha   90.00
_cell.angle_beta   90.00
_cell.angle_gamma   90.00
#
_symmetry.space_group_name_H-M   'P 1'
#
loop_
_entity.id
_entity.type
_entity.pdbx_description
1 polymer ?
#
loop_
_entity_poly.entity_id
_entity_poly.type
_entity_poly.pdbx_seq_one_letter_code
_entity_poly.pdbx_strand_id
1 'polypeptide(L)'
;MFEVFISHEAEKYYKKQDKDTKRRINKCIDILSKEPLLVPCIKKLHGELEGKHRYEVGGIRIIYEVNVKNKTVEVKAIRGRGDVYKR
;
A
#
# COMPACT_ATOMS: atom_id res chain seq x y z
N MET A 1 9.14 -14.48 -1.54
CA MET A 1 9.28 -13.21 -0.82
C MET A 1 9.60 -12.12 -1.82
N PHE A 2 8.95 -10.97 -1.68
CA PHE A 2 9.10 -9.79 -2.51
C PHE A 2 9.81 -8.71 -1.70
N GLU A 3 10.69 -7.94 -2.35
CA GLU A 3 11.28 -6.75 -1.75
C GLU A 3 10.30 -5.58 -1.86
N VAL A 4 10.05 -4.89 -0.75
CA VAL A 4 9.06 -3.81 -0.69
C VAL A 4 9.75 -2.46 -0.63
N PHE A 5 9.56 -1.65 -1.67
CA PHE A 5 10.03 -0.27 -1.74
C PHE A 5 8.91 0.69 -1.39
N ILE A 6 9.21 1.68 -0.54
CA ILE A 6 8.22 2.67 -0.10
C ILE A 6 8.59 4.02 -0.72
N SER A 7 7.65 4.62 -1.45
CA SER A 7 7.86 5.95 -2.00
C SER A 7 8.05 6.99 -0.90
N HIS A 8 8.73 8.08 -1.24
CA HIS A 8 8.94 9.20 -0.32
C HIS A 8 7.62 9.77 0.23
N GLU A 9 6.56 9.83 -0.59
CA GLU A 9 5.25 10.29 -0.15
C GLU A 9 4.54 9.32 0.80
N ALA A 10 4.64 8.01 0.53
CA ALA A 10 4.12 6.98 1.42
C ALA A 10 4.84 7.00 2.77
N GLU A 11 6.16 7.17 2.75
CA GLU A 11 6.99 7.29 3.95
C GLU A 11 6.61 8.53 4.78
N LYS A 12 6.44 9.70 4.13
CA LYS A 12 5.96 10.93 4.77
C LYS A 12 4.62 10.72 5.48
N TYR A 13 3.69 10.02 4.83
CA TYR A 13 2.41 9.70 5.44
C TYR A 13 2.59 8.80 6.66
N TYR A 14 3.32 7.70 6.51
CA TYR A 14 3.61 6.72 7.56
C TYR A 14 4.21 7.38 8.81
N LYS A 15 5.22 8.24 8.64
CA LYS A 15 5.92 8.90 9.74
C LYS A 15 4.99 9.71 10.64
N LYS A 16 3.95 10.34 10.08
CA LYS A 16 2.96 11.18 10.79
C LYS A 16 1.91 10.39 11.58
N GLN A 17 1.81 9.08 11.37
CA GLN A 17 0.75 8.27 11.98
C GLN A 17 1.03 7.91 13.44
N ASP A 18 -0.05 7.63 14.18
CA ASP A 18 0.03 7.07 15.52
C ASP A 18 0.57 5.62 15.52
N LYS A 19 0.83 5.10 16.71
CA LYS A 19 1.42 3.77 16.91
C LYS A 19 0.54 2.64 16.36
N ASP A 20 -0.78 2.76 16.48
CA ASP A 20 -1.73 1.73 16.05
C ASP A 20 -1.83 1.65 14.53
N THR A 21 -1.88 2.81 13.89
CA THR A 21 -1.91 2.98 12.44
C THR A 21 -0.59 2.52 11.83
N LYS A 22 0.56 2.87 12.41
CA LYS A 22 1.87 2.32 12.00
C LYS A 22 1.91 0.79 12.10
N ARG A 23 1.39 0.20 13.19
CA ARG A 23 1.30 -1.26 13.34
C ARG A 23 0.48 -1.90 12.22
N ARG A 24 -0.66 -1.30 11.85
CA ARG A 24 -1.51 -1.79 10.74
C ARG A 24 -0.78 -1.72 9.40
N ILE A 25 -0.09 -0.61 9.13
CA ILE A 25 0.71 -0.44 7.90
C ILE A 25 1.84 -1.48 7.84
N ASN A 26 2.58 -1.70 8.93
CA ASN A 26 3.67 -2.67 8.96
C ASN A 26 3.19 -4.10 8.72
N LYS A 27 2.04 -4.49 9.31
CA LYS A 27 1.41 -5.77 9.01
C LYS A 27 1.04 -5.91 7.53
N CYS A 28 0.55 -4.84 6.92
CA CYS A 28 0.26 -4.86 5.48
C CYS A 28 1.54 -5.02 4.66
N ILE A 29 2.62 -4.31 5.00
CA ILE A 29 3.91 -4.43 4.30
C ILE A 29 4.46 -5.86 4.41
N ASP A 30 4.38 -6.48 5.58
CA ASP A 30 4.77 -7.89 5.78
C ASP A 30 3.95 -8.84 4.88
N ILE A 31 2.63 -8.64 4.80
CA ILE A 31 1.77 -9.42 3.91
C ILE A 31 2.16 -9.19 2.44
N LEU A 32 2.39 -7.95 2.01
CA LEU A 32 2.82 -7.63 0.64
C LEU A 32 4.18 -8.25 0.30
N SER A 33 5.09 -8.38 1.25
CA SER A 33 6.37 -9.07 1.05
C SER A 33 6.20 -10.58 0.82
N LYS A 34 5.09 -11.17 1.25
CA LYS A 34 4.82 -12.60 1.12
C LYS A 34 3.92 -12.90 -0.08
N GLU A 35 2.75 -12.25 -0.11
CA GLU A 35 1.67 -12.51 -1.08
C GLU A 35 1.01 -11.21 -1.55
N PRO A 36 1.64 -10.46 -2.48
CA PRO A 36 1.16 -9.14 -2.88
C PRO A 36 -0.07 -9.15 -3.81
N LEU A 37 -0.56 -10.32 -4.23
CA LEU A 37 -1.63 -10.45 -5.24
C LEU A 37 -2.87 -11.22 -4.75
N LEU A 38 -2.84 -11.84 -3.57
CA LEU A 38 -3.76 -12.94 -3.20
C LEU A 38 -4.40 -12.75 -1.81
N VAL A 39 -4.95 -11.55 -1.56
CA VAL A 39 -5.64 -11.24 -0.30
C VAL A 39 -6.99 -10.58 -0.60
N PRO A 40 -8.09 -10.93 0.08
CA PRO A 40 -9.42 -10.34 -0.17
C PRO A 40 -9.46 -8.80 -0.04
N CYS A 41 -8.52 -8.23 0.71
CA CYS A 41 -8.36 -6.79 0.91
C CYS A 41 -7.71 -6.07 -0.30
N ILE A 42 -7.22 -6.81 -1.30
CA ILE A 42 -6.55 -6.29 -2.49
C ILE A 42 -7.56 -6.17 -3.63
N LYS A 43 -7.60 -5.00 -4.26
CA LYS A 43 -8.32 -4.79 -5.52
C LYS A 43 -7.37 -4.28 -6.59
N LYS A 44 -7.47 -4.84 -7.80
CA LYS A 44 -6.86 -4.24 -8.99
C LYS A 44 -7.55 -2.91 -9.28
N LEU A 45 -6.76 -1.92 -9.67
CA LEU A 45 -7.26 -0.61 -10.07
C LEU A 45 -7.39 -0.56 -11.60
N HIS A 46 -8.28 0.31 -12.07
CA HIS A 46 -8.61 0.49 -13.48
C HIS A 46 -8.51 1.97 -13.85
N GLY A 47 -8.58 2.29 -15.15
CA GLY A 47 -8.47 3.65 -15.66
C GLY A 47 -7.05 4.20 -15.54
N GLU A 48 -6.88 5.45 -15.10
CA GLU A 48 -5.56 6.09 -14.93
C GLU A 48 -4.61 5.35 -13.97
N LEU A 49 -5.15 4.43 -13.15
CA LEU A 49 -4.41 3.62 -12.20
C LEU A 49 -4.31 2.15 -12.61
N GLU A 50 -4.60 1.83 -13.87
CA GLU A 50 -4.44 0.48 -14.40
C GLU A 50 -3.01 -0.06 -14.19
N GLY A 51 -2.91 -1.35 -13.87
CA GLY A 51 -1.65 -1.99 -13.46
C GLY A 51 -1.28 -1.85 -11.98
N LYS A 52 -1.98 -0.98 -11.23
CA LYS A 52 -1.80 -0.82 -9.78
C LYS A 52 -2.80 -1.66 -8.98
N HIS A 53 -2.45 -1.91 -7.74
CA HIS A 53 -3.25 -2.61 -6.75
C HIS A 53 -3.50 -1.71 -5.54
N ARG A 54 -4.62 -1.96 -4.86
CA ARG A 54 -5.00 -1.28 -3.62
C ARG A 54 -5.25 -2.28 -2.52
N TYR A 55 -4.50 -2.17 -1.43
CA TYR A 55 -4.78 -2.86 -0.17
C TYR A 55 -5.54 -1.92 0.78
N GLU A 56 -6.66 -2.37 1.34
CA GLU A 56 -7.45 -1.60 2.31
C GLU A 56 -7.46 -2.26 3.69
N VAL A 57 -7.07 -1.52 4.75
CA VAL A 57 -7.10 -1.99 6.14
C VAL A 57 -7.40 -0.86 7.11
N GLY A 58 -8.44 -1.03 7.92
CA GLY A 58 -8.76 -0.10 9.01
C GLY A 58 -8.91 1.36 8.55
N GLY A 59 -9.47 1.60 7.37
CA GLY A 59 -9.64 2.93 6.79
C GLY A 59 -8.41 3.49 6.06
N ILE A 60 -7.31 2.74 5.99
CA ILE A 60 -6.09 3.10 5.26
C ILE A 60 -6.11 2.41 3.90
N ARG A 61 -5.66 3.13 2.86
CA ARG A 61 -5.46 2.61 1.51
C ARG A 61 -3.97 2.66 1.16
N ILE A 62 -3.44 1.55 0.70
CA ILE A 62 -2.07 1.43 0.20
C ILE A 62 -2.16 1.13 -1.29
N ILE A 63 -1.62 2.01 -2.11
CA ILE A 63 -1.55 1.86 -3.56
C ILE A 63 -0.15 1.37 -3.91
N TYR A 64 -0.06 0.27 -4.64
CA TYR A 64 1.21 -0.35 -4.98
C TYR A 64 1.21 -1.02 -6.34
N GLU A 65 2.40 -1.24 -6.87
CA GLU A 65 2.65 -2.01 -8.09
C GLU A 65 3.45 -3.26 -7.74
N VAL A 66 3.24 -4.33 -8.50
CA VAL A 66 3.93 -5.61 -8.29
C VAL A 66 4.69 -5.95 -9.55
N ASN A 67 6.01 -6.10 -9.44
CA ASN A 67 6.84 -6.66 -10.48
C ASN A 67 7.16 -8.11 -10.15
N VAL A 68 6.40 -9.03 -10.73
CA VAL A 68 6.55 -10.48 -10.47
C VAL A 68 7.90 -11.00 -10.96
N LYS A 69 8.41 -10.46 -12.07
CA LYS A 69 9.70 -10.87 -12.67
C LYS A 69 10.86 -10.55 -11.73
N ASN A 70 10.87 -9.34 -11.18
CA ASN A 70 11.93 -8.87 -10.28
C ASN A 70 11.65 -9.18 -8.80
N LYS A 71 10.48 -9.76 -8.49
CA LYS A 71 9.99 -9.98 -7.13
C LYS A 71 10.03 -8.71 -6.28
N THR A 72 9.54 -7.59 -6.83
CA THR A 72 9.46 -6.32 -6.10
C THR A 72 8.02 -5.84 -5.97
N VAL A 73 7.77 -5.08 -4.89
CA VAL A 73 6.52 -4.36 -4.65
C VAL A 73 6.87 -2.90 -4.40
N GLU A 74 6.28 -2.01 -5.18
CA GLU A 74 6.50 -0.57 -5.03
C GLU A 74 5.25 0.09 -4.45
N VAL A 75 5.32 0.49 -3.19
CA VAL A 75 4.27 1.25 -2.52
C VAL A 75 4.34 2.70 -2.98
N LYS A 76 3.41 3.08 -3.86
CA LYS A 76 3.33 4.43 -4.44
C LYS A 76 2.72 5.43 -3.48
N ALA A 77 1.69 5.03 -2.72
CA ALA A 77 1.02 5.92 -1.78
C ALA A 77 0.38 5.16 -0.60
N ILE A 78 0.36 5.80 0.57
CA ILE A 78 -0.42 5.39 1.74
C ILE A 78 -1.29 6.59 2.11
N ARG A 79 -2.61 6.40 2.22
CA ARG A 79 -3.57 7.48 2.49
C ARG A 79 -4.72 6.98 3.35
N GLY A 80 -5.25 7.85 4.21
CA GLY A 80 -6.49 7.58 4.94
C GLY A 80 -7.70 7.76 4.04
N ARG A 81 -8.83 7.12 4.39
CA ARG A 81 -10.09 7.25 3.64
C ARG A 81 -10.56 8.70 3.51
N GLY A 82 -10.30 9.53 4.52
CA GLY A 82 -10.64 10.96 4.54
C GLY A 82 -9.61 11.91 3.93
N ASP A 83 -8.39 11.44 3.63
CA ASP A 83 -7.35 12.32 3.05
C ASP A 83 -7.58 12.62 1.56
N VAL A 84 -8.52 11.95 0.92
CA VAL A 84 -8.93 12.22 -0.47
C VAL A 84 -9.62 13.59 -0.59
N TYR A 85 -10.18 14.13 0.50
CA TYR A 85 -10.99 15.36 0.49
C TYR A 85 -10.30 16.58 1.12
N LYS A 86 -9.06 16.45 1.58
CA LYS A 86 -8.30 17.61 2.09
C LYS A 86 -7.63 18.31 0.90
N ARG A 87 -8.33 19.29 0.33
CA ARG A 87 -7.75 20.35 -0.51
C ARG A 87 -7.07 21.39 0.36
#